data_AF-A0A143Y4S1-F1
#
_entry.id   AF-A0A143Y4S1-F1
#
_cell.length_a   1.000
_cell.length_b   1.000
_cell.length_c   1.000
_cell.angle_alpha   90.00
_cell.angle_beta   90.00
_cell.angle_gamma   90.00
#
_symmetry.space_group_name_H-M   'P 1'
#
loop_
_entity.id
_entity.type
_entity.pdbx_description
1 polymer ?
#
loop_
_entity_poly.entity_id
_entity_poly.type
_entity_poly.pdbx_seq_one_letter_code
_entity_poly.pdbx_strand_id
1 'polypeptide(L)'
;MPIINSNELVNTYKNKIKLLKVDEYKASNFISLSIDNVEDFISLAKELKVEYVYYSYSYYDKNEYIIPIDTYDEFSDGINVEIKKHNKEINKIDFSKPYSLTLFMLLNGTITKISLLDSWIEEMSIPDKDTKHSEIEEKYFAEFALKEKEERKNKEADKEELKKIILSDPEFSYMKNQLLRDEYLHDLLLKEGMGKYSYLFVGDYDRGRSIPIKHYMDRVWEEYRESKKKG
;
A
#
# COMPACT_ATOMS: atom_id res chain seq x y z
N MET A 1 -5.51 -3.47 27.57
CA MET A 1 -6.35 -4.20 28.54
C MET A 1 -7.01 -5.32 27.77
N PRO A 2 -6.97 -6.58 28.23
CA PRO A 2 -7.49 -7.70 27.44
C PRO A 2 -8.95 -7.45 27.05
N ILE A 3 -9.20 -7.43 25.75
CA ILE A 3 -10.55 -7.26 25.21
C ILE A 3 -11.29 -8.60 25.34
N ILE A 4 -12.44 -8.56 26.03
CA ILE A 4 -13.36 -9.69 26.13
C ILE A 4 -13.77 -10.18 24.74
N ASN A 5 -13.73 -11.49 24.48
CA ASN A 5 -14.11 -12.04 23.18
C ASN A 5 -15.64 -12.00 22.98
N SER A 6 -16.10 -12.13 21.72
CA SER A 6 -17.52 -11.99 21.39
C SER A 6 -18.43 -12.98 22.12
N ASN A 7 -18.00 -14.22 22.30
CA ASN A 7 -18.83 -15.25 22.96
C ASN A 7 -18.99 -14.94 24.45
N GLU A 8 -17.91 -14.50 25.08
CA GLU A 8 -17.90 -14.11 26.49
C GLU A 8 -18.72 -12.84 26.71
N LEU A 9 -18.60 -11.84 25.84
CA LEU A 9 -19.43 -10.62 25.85
C LEU A 9 -20.92 -10.98 25.79
N VAL A 10 -21.33 -11.75 24.79
CA VAL A 10 -22.74 -12.13 24.61
C VAL A 10 -23.24 -12.95 25.80
N ASN A 11 -22.48 -13.95 26.26
CA ASN A 11 -22.92 -14.81 27.36
C ASN A 11 -23.02 -14.06 28.69
N THR A 12 -22.12 -13.12 28.96
CA THR A 12 -22.11 -12.31 30.19
C THR A 12 -23.29 -11.36 30.25
N TYR A 13 -23.67 -10.78 29.09
CA TYR A 13 -24.63 -9.68 29.03
C TYR A 13 -26.00 -10.02 28.44
N LYS A 14 -26.22 -11.25 27.92
CA LYS A 14 -27.49 -11.68 27.28
C LYS A 14 -28.76 -11.45 28.10
N ASN A 15 -28.66 -11.53 29.43
CA ASN A 15 -29.80 -11.32 30.34
C ASN A 15 -29.94 -9.85 30.79
N LYS A 16 -28.95 -9.01 30.49
CA LYS A 16 -28.91 -7.59 30.88
C LYS A 16 -29.37 -6.67 29.76
N ILE A 17 -28.99 -6.97 28.50
CA ILE A 17 -29.34 -6.17 27.32
C ILE A 17 -29.27 -7.01 26.04
N LYS A 18 -29.99 -6.62 24.99
CA LYS A 18 -29.87 -7.25 23.67
C LYS A 18 -28.62 -6.71 22.98
N LEU A 19 -27.67 -7.60 22.70
CA LEU A 19 -26.45 -7.27 21.97
C LEU A 19 -26.61 -7.63 20.49
N LEU A 20 -26.25 -6.70 19.61
CA LEU A 20 -26.27 -6.89 18.16
C LEU A 20 -24.86 -6.70 17.59
N LYS A 21 -24.33 -7.75 16.97
CA LYS A 21 -23.05 -7.67 16.25
C LYS A 21 -23.22 -6.83 15.00
N VAL A 22 -22.26 -5.95 14.75
CA VAL A 22 -22.14 -5.18 13.52
C VAL A 22 -20.80 -5.51 12.88
N ASP A 23 -20.83 -5.95 11.62
CA ASP A 23 -19.61 -6.30 10.89
C ASP A 23 -18.90 -5.05 10.33
N GLU A 24 -19.67 -4.08 9.83
CA GLU A 24 -19.14 -2.78 9.40
C GLU A 24 -19.92 -1.62 10.00
N TYR A 25 -19.21 -0.69 10.62
CA TYR A 25 -19.78 0.51 11.20
C TYR A 25 -19.07 1.76 10.64
N LYS A 26 -19.80 2.57 9.87
CA LYS A 26 -19.36 3.88 9.38
C LYS A 26 -20.37 4.94 9.81
N ALA A 27 -19.96 5.81 10.72
CA ALA A 27 -20.78 6.94 11.14
C ALA A 27 -19.92 8.19 11.36
N SER A 28 -20.45 9.34 10.95
CA SER A 28 -19.84 10.66 11.13
C SER A 28 -20.44 11.44 12.30
N ASN A 29 -21.65 11.08 12.77
CA ASN A 29 -22.34 11.74 13.87
C ASN A 29 -22.35 10.86 15.12
N PHE A 30 -21.31 10.97 15.96
CA PHE A 30 -21.22 10.23 17.20
C PHE A 30 -20.64 11.04 18.36
N ILE A 31 -20.99 10.64 19.57
CA ILE A 31 -20.41 11.09 20.84
C ILE A 31 -19.64 9.92 21.44
N SER A 32 -18.37 10.13 21.76
CA SER A 32 -17.56 9.14 22.48
C SER A 32 -17.64 9.42 23.98
N LEU A 33 -17.94 8.40 24.77
CA LEU A 33 -17.91 8.50 26.23
C LEU A 33 -16.56 8.03 26.76
N SER A 34 -16.08 8.69 27.82
CA SER A 34 -14.88 8.28 28.56
C SER A 34 -15.22 7.20 29.59
N ILE A 35 -15.69 6.05 29.12
CA ILE A 35 -15.94 4.85 29.93
C ILE A 35 -14.93 3.79 29.48
N ASP A 36 -14.23 3.19 30.44
CA ASP A 36 -13.09 2.30 30.20
C ASP A 36 -13.43 0.81 30.34
N ASN A 37 -14.70 0.48 30.62
CA ASN A 37 -15.14 -0.89 30.79
C ASN A 37 -16.56 -1.15 30.25
N VAL A 38 -16.84 -2.41 29.94
CA VAL A 38 -18.11 -2.83 29.33
C VAL A 38 -19.27 -2.73 30.34
N GLU A 39 -19.05 -3.09 31.60
CA GLU A 39 -20.12 -3.15 32.61
C GLU A 39 -20.78 -1.79 32.84
N ASP A 40 -19.98 -0.72 32.94
CA ASP A 40 -20.47 0.64 33.15
C ASP A 40 -21.28 1.13 31.95
N PHE A 41 -20.82 0.84 30.73
CA PHE A 41 -21.55 1.21 29.52
C PHE A 41 -22.89 0.47 29.41
N ILE A 42 -22.93 -0.83 29.75
CA ILE A 42 -24.17 -1.62 29.76
C ILE A 42 -25.11 -1.13 30.87
N SER A 43 -24.59 -0.75 32.02
CA SER A 43 -25.38 -0.17 33.12
C SER A 43 -26.01 1.16 32.69
N LEU A 44 -25.25 2.04 32.05
CA LEU A 44 -25.76 3.27 31.46
C LEU A 44 -26.87 2.99 30.43
N ALA A 45 -26.66 2.04 29.52
CA ALA A 45 -27.67 1.69 28.51
C ALA A 45 -28.99 1.22 29.16
N LYS A 46 -28.92 0.49 30.29
CA LYS A 46 -30.10 0.08 31.06
C LYS A 46 -30.79 1.24 31.75
N GLU A 47 -30.04 2.15 32.37
CA GLU A 47 -30.59 3.35 33.01
C GLU A 47 -31.33 4.24 32.00
N LEU A 48 -30.77 4.35 30.79
CA LEU A 48 -31.35 5.07 29.67
C LEU A 48 -32.46 4.29 28.95
N LYS A 49 -32.78 3.06 29.41
CA LYS A 49 -33.82 2.18 28.85
C LYS A 49 -33.63 1.89 27.36
N VAL A 50 -32.38 1.77 26.93
CA VAL A 50 -32.04 1.38 25.56
C VAL A 50 -32.29 -0.11 25.38
N GLU A 51 -32.97 -0.47 24.29
CA GLU A 51 -33.30 -1.86 24.00
C GLU A 51 -32.09 -2.65 23.45
N TYR A 52 -31.29 -2.02 22.60
CA TYR A 52 -30.18 -2.63 21.87
C TYR A 52 -28.86 -1.90 22.11
N VAL A 53 -27.82 -2.66 22.41
CA VAL A 53 -26.43 -2.22 22.29
C VAL A 53 -25.79 -2.94 21.12
N TYR A 54 -25.19 -2.17 20.24
CA TYR A 54 -24.46 -2.67 19.10
C TYR A 54 -22.99 -2.82 19.46
N TYR A 55 -22.32 -3.80 18.86
CA TYR A 55 -20.90 -4.02 19.09
C TYR A 55 -20.16 -4.42 17.82
N SER A 56 -18.92 -3.99 17.70
CA SER A 56 -18.00 -4.38 16.63
C SER A 56 -16.60 -4.60 17.17
N TYR A 57 -15.92 -5.60 16.63
CA TYR A 57 -14.51 -5.88 16.91
C TYR A 57 -13.64 -5.47 15.74
N SER A 58 -12.45 -4.95 16.03
CA SER A 58 -11.40 -4.75 15.02
C SER A 58 -10.20 -5.67 15.31
N TYR A 59 -9.60 -6.15 14.25
CA TYR A 59 -8.48 -7.11 14.26
C TYR A 59 -7.36 -6.56 13.39
N TYR A 60 -6.11 -6.87 13.74
CA TYR A 60 -4.99 -6.57 12.86
C TYR A 60 -5.05 -7.50 11.64
N ASP A 61 -4.68 -6.99 10.46
CA ASP A 61 -4.55 -7.81 9.27
C ASP A 61 -3.13 -8.39 9.21
N LYS A 62 -3.03 -9.73 9.24
CA LYS A 62 -1.76 -10.45 9.08
C LYS A 62 -1.00 -10.04 7.80
N ASN A 63 -1.71 -9.67 6.74
CA ASN A 63 -1.11 -9.26 5.47
C ASN A 63 -0.41 -7.90 5.53
N GLU A 64 -0.68 -7.09 6.55
CA GLU A 64 0.07 -5.86 6.81
C GLU A 64 1.44 -6.14 7.44
N TYR A 65 1.68 -7.37 7.92
CA TYR A 65 2.92 -7.76 8.60
C TYR A 65 3.75 -8.79 7.83
N ILE A 66 3.13 -9.61 6.97
CA ILE A 66 3.84 -10.57 6.12
C ILE A 66 4.51 -9.85 4.93
N ILE A 67 5.76 -10.21 4.67
CA ILE A 67 6.49 -9.83 3.46
C ILE A 67 6.49 -11.02 2.48
N PRO A 68 6.00 -10.86 1.24
CA PRO A 68 6.09 -11.93 0.23
C PRO A 68 7.54 -12.34 -0.03
N ILE A 69 7.79 -13.66 -0.15
CA ILE A 69 9.17 -14.19 -0.25
C ILE A 69 9.85 -13.76 -1.56
N ASP A 70 9.06 -13.59 -2.62
CA ASP A 70 9.49 -13.18 -3.96
C ASP A 70 9.80 -11.69 -4.07
N THR A 71 9.56 -10.90 -3.02
CA THR A 71 9.77 -9.44 -3.06
C THR A 71 11.25 -9.08 -3.29
N TYR A 72 12.19 -9.97 -2.96
CA TYR A 72 13.63 -9.70 -3.02
C TYR A 72 14.42 -10.81 -3.70
N ASP A 73 13.80 -11.55 -4.62
CA ASP A 73 14.46 -12.64 -5.35
C ASP A 73 15.72 -12.18 -6.13
N GLU A 74 15.81 -10.90 -6.44
CA GLU A 74 16.95 -10.29 -7.13
C GLU A 74 18.10 -9.85 -6.21
N PHE A 75 17.93 -10.04 -4.90
CA PHE A 75 18.92 -9.73 -3.87
C PHE A 75 19.54 -11.01 -3.30
N SER A 76 20.50 -10.83 -2.40
CA SER A 76 21.27 -11.88 -1.75
C SER A 76 20.40 -12.73 -0.84
N ASP A 77 20.81 -13.99 -0.68
CA ASP A 77 20.18 -14.93 0.24
C ASP A 77 20.08 -14.40 1.68
N GLY A 78 20.94 -13.45 2.06
CA GLY A 78 20.91 -12.80 3.37
C GLY A 78 19.57 -12.11 3.65
N ILE A 79 19.07 -11.33 2.69
CA ILE A 79 17.77 -10.65 2.80
C ILE A 79 16.63 -11.66 2.90
N ASN A 80 16.67 -12.71 2.07
CA ASN A 80 15.69 -13.79 2.11
C ASN A 80 15.66 -14.55 3.44
N VAL A 81 16.81 -14.73 4.10
CA VAL A 81 16.89 -15.33 5.44
C VAL A 81 16.20 -14.44 6.48
N GLU A 82 16.37 -13.12 6.41
CA GLU A 82 15.71 -12.19 7.33
C GLU A 82 14.20 -12.17 7.17
N ILE A 83 13.72 -12.15 5.93
CA ILE A 83 12.28 -12.20 5.62
C ILE A 83 11.68 -13.51 6.13
N LYS A 84 12.35 -14.64 5.88
CA LYS A 84 11.91 -15.95 6.41
C LYS A 84 11.85 -15.95 7.93
N LYS A 85 12.83 -15.33 8.60
CA LYS A 85 12.85 -15.21 10.06
C LYS A 85 11.68 -14.33 10.56
N HIS A 86 11.48 -13.16 9.95
CA HIS A 86 10.37 -12.25 10.26
C HIS A 86 9.02 -12.94 10.10
N ASN A 87 8.75 -13.48 8.90
CA ASN A 87 7.50 -14.17 8.59
C ASN A 87 7.27 -15.38 9.51
N LYS A 88 8.32 -16.08 9.94
CA LYS A 88 8.19 -17.17 10.90
C LYS A 88 7.70 -16.67 12.26
N GLU A 89 8.14 -15.51 12.73
CA GLU A 89 7.62 -14.91 13.96
C GLU A 89 6.17 -14.43 13.77
N ILE A 90 5.85 -13.75 12.67
CA ILE A 90 4.47 -13.32 12.34
C ILE A 90 3.51 -14.51 12.30
N ASN A 91 3.93 -15.64 11.73
CA ASN A 91 3.10 -16.85 11.64
C ASN A 91 2.77 -17.50 12.99
N LYS A 92 3.47 -17.14 14.08
CA LYS A 92 3.15 -17.63 15.43
C LYS A 92 2.12 -16.77 16.16
N ILE A 93 1.82 -15.59 15.64
CA ILE A 93 0.91 -14.61 16.26
C ILE A 93 -0.54 -15.00 15.96
N ASP A 94 -1.40 -14.91 16.97
CA ASP A 94 -2.83 -15.08 16.82
C ASP A 94 -3.52 -13.75 16.43
N PHE A 95 -3.62 -13.51 15.12
CA PHE A 95 -4.35 -12.35 14.56
C PHE A 95 -5.88 -12.44 14.73
N SER A 96 -6.41 -13.56 15.23
CA SER A 96 -7.83 -13.66 15.59
C SER A 96 -8.15 -12.97 16.93
N LYS A 97 -7.12 -12.54 17.67
CA LYS A 97 -7.29 -11.71 18.86
C LYS A 97 -7.67 -10.27 18.46
N PRO A 98 -8.81 -9.73 18.93
CA PRO A 98 -9.18 -8.35 18.64
C PRO A 98 -8.23 -7.36 19.32
N TYR A 99 -7.97 -6.23 18.66
CA TYR A 99 -7.26 -5.09 19.25
C TYR A 99 -8.22 -3.96 19.65
N SER A 100 -9.46 -4.01 19.19
CA SER A 100 -10.48 -3.03 19.55
C SER A 100 -11.85 -3.68 19.72
N LEU A 101 -12.59 -3.21 20.72
CA LEU A 101 -14.03 -3.43 20.89
C LEU A 101 -14.71 -2.06 20.96
N THR A 102 -15.62 -1.81 20.03
CA THR A 102 -16.51 -0.65 20.07
C THR A 102 -17.90 -1.11 20.46
N LEU A 103 -18.47 -0.48 21.50
CA LEU A 103 -19.86 -0.65 21.92
C LEU A 103 -20.59 0.66 21.68
N PHE A 104 -21.81 0.60 21.16
CA PHE A 104 -22.58 1.80 20.89
C PHE A 104 -24.08 1.60 20.99
N MET A 105 -24.78 2.71 21.24
CA MET A 105 -26.24 2.81 21.30
C MET A 105 -26.71 4.04 20.54
N LEU A 106 -27.97 4.04 20.13
CA LEU A 106 -28.59 5.19 19.47
C LEU A 106 -29.42 5.99 20.49
N LEU A 107 -29.04 7.25 20.71
CA LEU A 107 -29.77 8.18 21.57
C LEU A 107 -30.22 9.37 20.75
N ASN A 108 -31.54 9.52 20.55
CA ASN A 108 -32.14 10.63 19.81
C ASN A 108 -31.51 10.89 18.43
N GLY A 109 -31.16 9.83 17.69
CA GLY A 109 -30.53 9.92 16.37
C GLY A 109 -29.01 10.14 16.38
N THR A 110 -28.40 10.27 17.55
CA THR A 110 -26.94 10.38 17.73
C THR A 110 -26.39 9.05 18.23
N ILE A 111 -25.27 8.61 17.64
CA ILE A 111 -24.61 7.40 18.12
C ILE A 111 -23.75 7.74 19.34
N THR A 112 -23.98 7.08 20.45
CA THR A 112 -23.17 7.20 21.66
C THR A 112 -22.36 5.94 21.81
N LYS A 113 -21.03 6.06 21.84
CA LYS A 113 -20.11 4.92 21.81
C LYS A 113 -19.02 4.96 22.87
N ILE A 114 -18.46 3.81 23.16
CA ILE A 114 -17.17 3.63 23.83
C ILE A 114 -16.27 2.77 22.94
N SER A 115 -14.97 2.94 23.08
CA SER A 115 -13.96 2.14 22.36
C SER A 115 -12.91 1.68 23.36
N LEU A 116 -12.77 0.36 23.48
CA LEU A 116 -11.75 -0.29 24.30
C LEU A 116 -10.64 -0.77 23.37
N LEU A 117 -9.39 -0.49 23.73
CA LEU A 117 -8.21 -0.78 22.90
C LEU A 117 -7.23 -1.70 23.65
N ASP A 118 -6.66 -2.64 22.91
CA ASP A 118 -5.59 -3.53 23.32
C ASP A 118 -4.50 -3.52 22.25
N SER A 119 -3.50 -2.64 22.39
CA SER A 119 -2.35 -2.52 21.48
C SER A 119 -1.33 -3.66 21.65
N TRP A 120 -1.81 -4.90 21.74
CA TRP A 120 -0.99 -6.05 22.07
C TRP A 120 0.14 -6.30 21.06
N ILE A 121 -0.02 -5.87 19.81
CA ILE A 121 1.03 -6.05 18.78
C ILE A 121 2.19 -5.07 18.98
N GLU A 122 1.91 -3.86 19.48
CA GLU A 122 2.94 -2.86 19.82
C GLU A 122 3.78 -3.35 21.00
N GLU A 123 3.15 -3.99 21.99
CA GLU A 123 3.83 -4.61 23.13
C GLU A 123 4.77 -5.75 22.71
N MET A 124 4.48 -6.44 21.59
CA MET A 124 5.36 -7.46 21.03
C MET A 124 6.59 -6.88 20.30
N SER A 125 6.61 -5.57 20.03
CA SER A 125 7.69 -4.89 19.28
C SER A 125 7.94 -5.53 17.91
N ILE A 126 6.88 -5.95 17.23
CA ILE A 126 6.93 -6.59 15.91
C ILE A 126 6.60 -5.52 14.86
N PRO A 127 7.54 -5.20 13.96
CA PRO A 127 7.29 -4.21 12.92
C PRO A 127 6.28 -4.73 11.89
N ASP A 128 5.49 -3.82 11.32
CA ASP A 128 4.75 -4.08 10.09
C ASP A 128 5.70 -4.30 8.90
N LYS A 129 5.15 -4.72 7.76
CA LYS A 129 5.95 -5.08 6.58
C LYS A 129 6.75 -3.89 6.02
N ASP A 130 6.21 -2.67 6.12
CA ASP A 130 6.82 -1.47 5.53
C ASP A 130 7.98 -0.99 6.41
N THR A 131 7.78 -0.97 7.73
CA THR A 131 8.83 -0.73 8.71
C THR A 131 9.93 -1.77 8.58
N LYS A 132 9.57 -3.05 8.47
CA LYS A 132 10.53 -4.14 8.30
C LYS A 132 11.29 -4.05 6.97
N HIS A 133 10.63 -3.60 5.89
CA HIS A 133 11.29 -3.30 4.62
C HIS A 133 12.36 -2.23 4.79
N SER A 134 12.04 -1.10 5.42
CA SER A 134 13.02 -0.03 5.68
C SER A 134 14.21 -0.51 6.53
N GLU A 135 13.98 -1.33 7.55
CA GLU A 135 15.06 -1.93 8.35
C GLU A 135 16.00 -2.80 7.50
N ILE A 136 15.44 -3.60 6.58
CA ILE A 136 16.21 -4.44 5.66
C ILE A 136 17.01 -3.56 4.70
N GLU A 137 16.40 -2.53 4.11
CA GLU A 137 17.09 -1.59 3.22
C GLU A 137 18.25 -0.89 3.91
N GLU A 138 18.07 -0.42 5.15
CA GLU A 138 19.12 0.22 5.93
C GLU A 138 20.27 -0.76 6.20
N LYS A 139 19.94 -1.99 6.60
CA LYS A 139 20.94 -3.02 6.91
C LYS A 139 21.73 -3.46 5.68
N TYR A 140 21.07 -3.59 4.53
CA TYR A 140 21.65 -4.05 3.28
C TYR A 140 21.90 -2.89 2.30
N PHE A 141 22.08 -1.67 2.82
CA PHE A 141 22.17 -0.44 2.03
C PHE A 141 23.13 -0.53 0.84
N ALA A 142 24.30 -1.14 1.01
CA ALA A 142 25.29 -1.29 -0.06
C ALA A 142 24.77 -2.12 -1.24
N GLU A 143 23.95 -3.13 -0.96
CA GLU A 143 23.36 -4.01 -1.97
C GLU A 143 22.23 -3.30 -2.72
N PHE A 144 21.33 -2.63 -2.00
CA PHE A 144 20.30 -1.77 -2.61
C PHE A 144 20.90 -0.65 -3.46
N ALA A 145 21.94 0.03 -2.96
CA ALA A 145 22.64 1.07 -3.71
C ALA A 145 23.35 0.53 -4.97
N LEU A 146 23.90 -0.69 -4.91
CA LEU A 146 24.50 -1.34 -6.07
C LEU A 146 23.43 -1.65 -7.11
N LYS A 147 22.30 -2.23 -6.68
CA LYS A 147 21.18 -2.57 -7.54
C LYS A 147 20.60 -1.33 -8.23
N GLU A 148 20.35 -0.25 -7.48
CA GLU A 148 19.86 1.01 -8.03
C GLU A 148 20.83 1.58 -9.09
N LYS A 149 22.15 1.45 -8.84
CA LYS A 149 23.18 1.88 -9.78
C LYS A 149 23.19 1.02 -11.06
N GLU A 150 23.01 -0.29 -10.93
CA GLU A 150 22.91 -1.21 -12.07
C GLU A 150 21.66 -0.93 -12.90
N GLU A 151 20.51 -0.76 -12.25
CA GLU A 151 19.27 -0.38 -12.92
C GLU A 151 19.39 0.96 -13.65
N ARG A 152 20.03 1.95 -13.03
CA ARG A 152 20.26 3.25 -13.68
C ARG A 152 21.15 3.10 -14.90
N LYS A 153 22.21 2.29 -14.82
CA LYS A 153 23.08 2.00 -15.97
C LYS A 153 22.32 1.27 -17.09
N ASN A 154 21.52 0.27 -16.74
CA ASN A 154 20.72 -0.48 -17.72
C ASN A 154 19.68 0.42 -18.38
N LYS A 155 18.97 1.26 -17.61
CA LYS A 155 18.03 2.27 -18.12
C LYS A 155 18.70 3.23 -19.10
N GLU A 156 19.89 3.73 -18.79
CA GLU A 156 20.62 4.62 -19.70
C GLU A 156 21.14 3.88 -20.95
N ALA A 157 21.61 2.64 -20.83
CA ALA A 157 22.01 1.82 -21.97
C ALA A 157 20.83 1.57 -22.92
N ASP A 158 19.67 1.21 -22.37
CA ASP A 158 18.44 0.95 -23.13
C ASP A 158 17.91 2.23 -23.78
N LYS A 159 17.95 3.38 -23.08
CA LYS A 159 17.63 4.68 -23.67
C LYS A 159 18.52 5.02 -24.85
N GLU A 160 19.82 4.75 -24.75
CA GLU A 160 20.77 5.00 -25.84
C GLU A 160 20.57 4.04 -27.03
N GLU A 161 20.25 2.76 -26.76
CA GLU A 161 19.91 1.79 -27.81
C GLU A 161 18.63 2.21 -28.55
N LEU A 162 17.56 2.51 -27.80
CA LEU A 162 16.31 3.00 -28.36
C LEU A 162 16.51 4.30 -29.16
N LYS A 163 17.33 5.22 -28.66
CA LYS A 163 17.65 6.47 -29.35
C LYS A 163 18.30 6.19 -30.71
N LYS A 164 19.27 5.28 -30.77
CA LYS A 164 19.92 4.89 -32.03
C LYS A 164 18.93 4.29 -33.02
N ILE A 165 18.00 3.45 -32.56
CA ILE A 165 16.93 2.89 -33.38
C ILE A 165 16.09 4.01 -33.98
N ILE A 166 15.63 4.96 -33.16
CA ILE A 166 14.80 6.08 -33.59
C ILE A 166 15.54 6.97 -34.60
N LEU A 167 16.79 7.33 -34.33
CA LEU A 167 17.58 8.20 -35.21
C LEU A 167 17.97 7.53 -36.54
N SER A 168 17.94 6.20 -36.59
CA SER A 168 18.20 5.42 -37.81
C SER A 168 16.95 5.23 -38.67
N ASP A 169 15.76 5.50 -38.13
CA ASP A 169 14.50 5.39 -38.86
C ASP A 169 14.34 6.59 -39.82
N PRO A 170 14.27 6.35 -41.15
CA PRO A 170 14.06 7.42 -42.13
C PRO A 170 12.76 8.20 -41.89
N GLU A 171 11.72 7.55 -41.36
CA GLU A 171 10.41 8.16 -41.12
C GLU A 171 10.43 9.14 -39.94
N PHE A 172 11.38 9.00 -39.03
CA PHE A 172 11.51 9.90 -37.87
C PHE A 172 11.69 11.36 -38.30
N SER A 173 12.30 11.60 -39.46
CA SER A 173 12.48 12.94 -40.04
C SER A 173 11.17 13.72 -40.28
N TYR A 174 10.03 13.02 -40.38
CA TYR A 174 8.72 13.62 -40.57
C TYR A 174 8.02 14.02 -39.26
N MET A 175 8.53 13.59 -38.11
CA MET A 175 7.91 13.79 -36.78
C MET A 175 8.21 15.17 -36.18
N LYS A 176 7.80 16.23 -36.90
CA LYS A 176 8.15 17.62 -36.60
C LYS A 176 7.46 18.19 -35.37
N ASN A 177 6.26 17.73 -35.04
CA ASN A 177 5.51 18.19 -33.87
C ASN A 177 5.55 17.15 -32.74
N GLN A 178 5.30 17.60 -31.51
CA GLN A 178 5.42 16.77 -30.31
C GLN A 178 4.39 15.62 -30.29
N LEU A 179 3.16 15.85 -30.79
CA LEU A 179 2.14 14.81 -30.87
C LEU A 179 2.61 13.63 -31.73
N LEU A 180 3.12 13.92 -32.93
CA LEU A 180 3.59 12.89 -33.87
C LEU A 180 4.78 12.11 -33.30
N ARG A 181 5.63 12.75 -32.48
CA ARG A 181 6.73 12.06 -31.80
C ARG A 181 6.24 11.13 -30.70
N ASP A 182 5.26 11.57 -29.92
CA ASP A 182 4.65 10.76 -28.87
C ASP A 182 3.95 9.53 -29.50
N GLU A 183 3.16 9.74 -30.56
CA GLU A 183 2.48 8.69 -31.33
C GLU A 183 3.49 7.72 -31.97
N TYR A 184 4.53 8.24 -32.62
CA TYR A 184 5.58 7.43 -33.21
C TYR A 184 6.26 6.51 -32.19
N LEU A 185 6.62 7.02 -31.00
CA LEU A 185 7.25 6.19 -29.98
C LEU A 185 6.26 5.14 -29.45
N HIS A 186 5.00 5.50 -29.26
CA HIS A 186 3.97 4.57 -28.83
C HIS A 186 3.83 3.41 -29.85
N ASP A 187 3.72 3.73 -31.13
CA ASP A 187 3.62 2.72 -32.20
C ASP A 187 4.89 1.88 -32.31
N LEU A 188 6.07 2.50 -32.12
CA LEU A 188 7.35 1.80 -32.10
C LEU A 188 7.40 0.75 -30.97
N LEU A 189 6.96 1.10 -29.76
CA LEU A 189 6.96 0.19 -28.60
C LEU A 189 6.01 -0.99 -28.75
N LEU A 190 4.98 -0.87 -29.59
CA LEU A 190 4.04 -1.96 -29.93
C LEU A 190 4.60 -2.93 -30.96
N LYS A 191 5.71 -2.60 -31.66
CA LYS A 191 6.34 -3.51 -32.63
C LYS A 191 7.00 -4.70 -31.91
N GLU A 192 7.09 -5.82 -32.63
CA GLU A 192 7.74 -7.04 -32.13
C GLU A 192 9.18 -6.74 -31.67
N GLY A 193 9.54 -7.20 -30.47
CA GLY A 193 10.85 -6.99 -29.86
C GLY A 193 11.10 -5.60 -29.23
N MET A 194 10.24 -4.60 -29.49
CA MET A 194 10.39 -3.25 -28.93
C MET A 194 9.72 -3.07 -27.57
N GLY A 195 8.79 -3.95 -27.22
CA GLY A 195 8.11 -3.93 -25.93
C GLY A 195 9.05 -3.96 -24.73
N LYS A 196 10.28 -4.47 -24.91
CA LYS A 196 11.35 -4.49 -23.89
C LYS A 196 11.74 -3.10 -23.37
N TYR A 197 11.45 -2.02 -24.11
CA TYR A 197 11.75 -0.64 -23.69
C TYR A 197 10.58 0.06 -22.98
N SER A 198 9.40 -0.55 -22.93
CA SER A 198 8.20 0.09 -22.40
C SER A 198 8.37 0.55 -20.94
N TYR A 199 9.16 -0.19 -20.16
CA TYR A 199 9.45 0.12 -18.76
C TYR A 199 10.16 1.46 -18.57
N LEU A 200 10.87 1.99 -19.59
CA LEU A 200 11.53 3.30 -19.55
C LEU A 200 10.53 4.46 -19.43
N PHE A 201 9.26 4.22 -19.75
CA PHE A 201 8.23 5.24 -19.92
C PHE A 201 7.03 5.09 -18.98
N VAL A 202 7.16 4.24 -17.96
CA VAL A 202 6.20 4.15 -16.86
C VAL A 202 6.28 5.43 -16.02
N GLY A 203 5.14 6.07 -15.79
CA GLY A 203 5.08 7.29 -15.00
C GLY A 203 3.82 8.11 -15.25
N ASP A 204 3.87 9.38 -14.86
CA ASP A 204 2.74 10.28 -14.87
C ASP A 204 2.25 10.64 -16.27
N TYR A 205 0.97 10.99 -16.33
CA TYR A 205 0.30 11.45 -17.53
C TYR A 205 -0.19 12.89 -17.36
N ASP A 206 0.02 13.72 -18.38
CA ASP A 206 -0.57 15.05 -18.50
C ASP A 206 -1.56 15.06 -19.66
N ARG A 207 -2.84 15.28 -19.36
CA ARG A 207 -3.94 15.30 -20.36
C ARG A 207 -3.96 14.07 -21.28
N GLY A 208 -3.72 12.89 -20.70
CA GLY A 208 -3.70 11.62 -21.42
C GLY A 208 -2.39 11.34 -22.18
N ARG A 209 -1.34 12.15 -22.00
CA ARG A 209 -0.01 11.92 -22.60
C ARG A 209 1.03 11.55 -21.55
N SER A 210 1.85 10.54 -21.83
CA SER A 210 2.97 10.16 -20.97
C SER A 210 4.02 11.28 -20.90
N ILE A 211 4.24 11.80 -19.70
CA ILE A 211 5.26 12.82 -19.42
C ILE A 211 6.68 12.27 -19.70
N PRO A 212 7.04 11.02 -19.31
CA PRO A 212 8.32 10.42 -19.68
C PRO A 212 8.58 10.36 -21.19
N ILE A 213 7.58 9.93 -21.98
CA ILE A 213 7.69 9.86 -23.46
C ILE A 213 8.00 11.23 -24.03
N LYS A 214 7.23 12.24 -23.64
CA LYS A 214 7.38 13.62 -24.09
C LYS A 214 8.80 14.13 -23.87
N HIS A 215 9.32 14.01 -22.64
CA HIS A 215 10.66 14.49 -22.29
C HIS A 215 11.79 13.73 -22.97
N TYR A 216 11.60 12.44 -23.23
CA TYR A 216 12.57 11.64 -23.95
C TYR A 216 12.60 12.02 -25.43
N MET A 217 11.43 12.06 -26.08
CA MET A 217 11.32 12.34 -27.51
C MET A 217 11.73 13.76 -27.90
N ASP A 218 11.50 14.74 -27.04
CA ASP A 218 11.99 16.11 -27.28
C ASP A 218 13.52 16.16 -27.28
N ARG A 219 14.19 15.43 -26.36
CA ARG A 219 15.65 15.32 -26.34
C ARG A 219 16.18 14.62 -27.59
N VAL A 220 15.58 13.49 -27.98
CA VAL A 220 15.96 12.77 -29.21
C VAL A 220 15.79 13.66 -30.45
N TRP A 221 14.72 14.45 -30.52
CA TRP A 221 14.48 15.38 -31.63
C TRP A 221 15.46 16.55 -31.66
N GLU A 222 15.87 17.08 -30.50
CA GLU A 222 16.93 18.08 -30.40
C GLU A 222 18.26 17.55 -30.95
N GLU A 223 18.67 16.36 -30.51
CA GLU A 223 19.88 15.70 -31.03
C GLU A 223 19.81 15.45 -32.54
N TYR A 224 18.66 14.99 -33.05
CA TYR A 224 18.43 14.82 -34.49
C TYR A 224 18.65 16.13 -35.25
N ARG A 225 18.03 17.24 -34.79
CA ARG A 225 18.18 18.55 -35.44
C ARG A 225 19.61 19.06 -35.40
N GLU A 226 20.34 18.83 -34.31
CA GLU A 226 21.74 19.20 -34.20
C GLU A 226 22.64 18.40 -35.16
N SER A 227 22.38 17.11 -35.29
CA SER A 227 23.14 16.24 -36.22
C SER A 227 22.99 16.69 -37.67
N LYS A 228 21.81 17.17 -38.08
CA LYS A 228 21.53 17.70 -39.42
C LYS A 228 22.05 19.11 -39.68
N LYS A 229 22.46 19.86 -38.64
CA LYS A 229 23.12 21.17 -38.79
C LYS A 229 24.63 21.05 -38.97
N LYS A 230 25.23 19.91 -38.59
CA LYS A 230 26.67 19.66 -38.61
C LYS A 230 27.15 18.86 -39.84
N GLY A 231 26.22 18.31 -40.63
CA GLY A 231 26.49 17.65 -41.92
C GLY A 231 25.90 18.45 -43.06
#